data_AF-A0A0P1HW30-F1
#
_entry.id   AF-A0A0P1HW30-F1
#
_cell.length_a   1.000
_cell.length_b   1.000
_cell.length_c   1.000
_cell.angle_alpha   90.00
_cell.angle_beta   90.00
_cell.angle_gamma   90.00
#
_symmetry.space_group_name_H-M   'P 1'
#
loop_
_entity.id
_entity.type
_entity.pdbx_description
1 polymer ?
#
loop_
_entity_poly.entity_id
_entity_poly.type
_entity_poly.pdbx_seq_one_letter_code
_entity_poly.pdbx_strand_id
1 'polypeptide(L)' 'MGKNKPRHAEHNAKGTKKNPFGKQADKTELLKRMKAAAEKAKKED' A
#
# COMPACT_ATOMS: atom_id res chain seq x y z
N MET A 1 -25.12 18.05 10.82
CA MET A 1 -24.43 17.19 9.83
C MET A 1 -23.66 18.10 8.87
N GLY A 2 -22.34 18.21 9.04
CA GLY A 2 -21.52 19.20 8.33
C GLY A 2 -21.42 18.92 6.82
N LYS A 3 -21.56 19.97 6.02
CA LYS A 3 -21.69 19.93 4.54
C LYS A 3 -20.43 19.45 3.79
N ASN A 4 -19.35 19.04 4.47
CA ASN A 4 -18.06 18.75 3.85
C ASN A 4 -17.32 17.52 4.40
N LYS A 5 -18.01 16.62 5.13
CA LYS A 5 -17.41 15.35 5.59
C LYS A 5 -18.07 14.18 4.85
N PRO A 6 -17.30 13.25 4.26
CA PRO A 6 -17.85 12.08 3.61
C PRO A 6 -18.73 11.31 4.60
N ARG A 7 -19.96 10.99 4.18
CA ARG A 7 -20.98 10.32 5.01
C ARG A 7 -20.51 8.96 5.56
N HIS A 8 -19.46 8.38 4.96
CA HIS A 8 -18.88 7.09 5.31
C HIS A 8 -17.34 7.12 5.28
N ALA A 9 -16.73 8.11 5.95
CA ALA A 9 -15.27 8.22 6.03
C ALA A 9 -14.62 6.95 6.64
N GLU A 10 -15.33 6.24 7.50
CA GLU A 10 -14.87 5.02 8.18
C GLU A 10 -14.59 3.85 7.23
N HIS A 11 -15.29 3.76 6.09
CA HIS A 11 -15.03 2.71 5.11
C HIS A 11 -13.83 3.03 4.22
N ASN A 12 -13.60 4.32 3.95
CA ASN A 12 -12.49 4.76 3.11
C ASN A 12 -11.22 5.05 3.91
N ALA A 13 -11.33 5.09 5.24
CA ALA A 13 -10.20 5.27 6.12
C ALA A 13 -9.20 4.12 5.96
N LYS A 14 -8.05 4.49 5.42
CA LYS A 14 -6.84 3.69 5.32
C LYS A 14 -6.45 3.11 6.69
N GLY A 15 -6.26 1.80 6.77
CA GLY A 15 -5.77 1.10 7.97
C GLY A 15 -6.88 0.63 8.91
N THR A 16 -8.14 0.65 8.47
CA THR A 16 -9.27 0.09 9.22
C THR A 16 -9.45 -1.40 8.92
N LYS A 17 -10.25 -2.11 9.74
CA LYS A 17 -10.64 -3.50 9.48
C LYS A 17 -11.30 -3.69 8.09
N LYS A 18 -11.96 -2.64 7.57
CA LYS A 18 -12.65 -2.65 6.28
C LYS A 18 -11.75 -2.19 5.13
N ASN A 19 -10.76 -1.35 5.38
CA ASN A 19 -9.74 -0.96 4.41
C ASN A 19 -8.35 -1.11 5.03
N PRO A 20 -7.78 -2.34 5.04
CA PRO A 20 -6.50 -2.60 5.70
C PRO A 20 -5.31 -2.00 4.93
N PHE A 21 -5.47 -1.63 3.67
CA PHE A 21 -4.42 -1.16 2.75
C PHE A 21 -4.03 0.31 2.96
N GLY A 22 -3.98 0.73 4.21
CA GLY A 22 -3.80 2.14 4.54
C GLY A 22 -2.37 2.61 4.68
N LYS A 23 -1.48 1.71 5.07
CA LYS A 23 -0.06 1.98 5.15
C LYS A 23 0.58 1.41 3.90
N GLN A 24 1.04 2.29 3.02
CA GLN A 24 1.99 1.86 2.01
C GLN A 24 3.22 1.35 2.76
N ALA A 25 3.72 0.17 2.36
CA ALA A 25 5.01 -0.30 2.82
C ALA A 25 6.07 0.77 2.49
N ASP A 26 7.10 0.86 3.31
CA ASP A 26 8.18 1.83 3.08
C ASP A 26 8.71 1.65 1.65
N LYS A 27 8.90 2.78 0.95
CA LYS A 27 9.41 2.81 -0.42
C LYS A 27 10.75 2.06 -0.51
N THR A 28 11.53 2.06 0.58
CA THR A 28 12.78 1.30 0.67
C THR A 28 12.56 -0.21 0.52
N GLU A 29 11.50 -0.78 1.11
CA GLU A 29 11.18 -2.20 0.98
C GLU A 29 10.74 -2.56 -0.44
N LEU A 30 9.96 -1.68 -1.09
CA LEU A 30 9.57 -1.88 -2.48
C LEU A 30 10.80 -1.95 -3.39
N LEU A 31 11.73 -1.00 -3.24
CA LEU A 31 12.96 -0.97 -4.02
C LEU A 31 13.83 -2.21 -3.78
N LYS A 32 13.90 -2.72 -2.54
CA LYS A 32 14.60 -3.98 -2.23
C LYS A 32 13.97 -5.17 -2.95
N ARG A 33 12.63 -5.28 -2.95
CA ARG A 33 11.92 -6.36 -3.66
C ARG A 33 12.15 -6.31 -5.17
N MET A 34 12.11 -5.12 -5.77
CA MET A 34 12.36 -4.94 -7.20
C MET A 34 13.79 -5.33 -7.58
N LYS A 35 14.79 -4.92 -6.78
CA LYS A 35 16.19 -5.31 -7.00
C LYS A 35 16.38 -6.83 -6.89
N ALA A 36 15.82 -7.44 -5.85
CA ALA A 36 15.90 -8.89 -5.67
C ALA A 36 15.22 -9.66 -6.82
N ALA A 37 14.08 -9.17 -7.32
CA ALA A 37 13.43 -9.75 -8.49
C ALA A 37 14.29 -9.63 -9.76
N ALA A 38 14.91 -8.46 -9.99
CA ALA A 38 15.81 -8.25 -11.12
C ALA A 38 17.08 -9.13 -11.05
N GLU A 39 17.62 -9.37 -9.85
CA GLU A 39 18.76 -10.28 -9.65
C GLU A 39 18.39 -11.75 -9.89
N LYS A 40 17.17 -12.16 -9.53
CA LYS A 40 16.68 -13.52 -9.83
C LYS A 40 16.50 -13.72 -11.33
N ALA A 41 15.86 -12.77 -12.02
CA ALA A 41 15.67 -12.83 -13.46
C ALA A 41 17.01 -13.00 -14.21
N LYS A 42 18.05 -12.26 -13.81
CA LYS A 42 19.40 -12.37 -14.40
C LYS A 42 20.13 -13.69 -14.13
N LYS A 43 19.70 -14.47 -13.14
CA LYS A 43 20.30 -15.77 -12.79
C LYS A 43 19.55 -16.94 -13.42
N GLU A 44 18.34 -16.70 -13.90
CA GLU A 44 17.47 -17.68 -14.55
C GLU A 44 17.59 -17.65 -16.08
N ASP A 45 18.21 -16.60 -16.65
CA ASP A 45 18.77 -16.54 -18.00
C ASP A 45 20.21 -17.07 -18.04
#